data_AF-A0A1W1HWI5-F1
#
_entry.id   AF-A0A1W1HWI5-F1
#
_cell.length_a   1.000
_cell.length_b   1.000
_cell.length_c   1.000
_cell.angle_alpha   90.00
_cell.angle_beta   90.00
_cell.angle_gamma   90.00
#
_symmetry.space_group_name_H-M   'P 1'
#
loop_
_entity.id
_entity.type
_entity.pdbx_description
1 polymer ?
#
loop_
_entity_poly.entity_id
_entity_poly.type
_entity_poly.pdbx_seq_one_letter_code
_entity_poly.pdbx_strand_id
1 'polypeptide(L)'
;MRYHPLPRSAVPVVALVTLVLVVWIGWGSVRSPASFWAPGDLSRYHVDQAGCTHCHEPFRGPSPARCVSCHSERYFEDRATPAVTTWHRDLVAQRMACTACHTEHRGALAQITERARTNPHGEFVFRATGTSSCTACHEFGVRVATKPTLRDEPIVRRLYEQGGGAHQPGRIAVCLACHGRGAS
;
A
#
# COMPACT_ATOMS: atom_id res chain seq x y z
N MET A 1 -37.84 20.04 -20.29
CA MET A 1 -38.19 18.86 -19.46
C MET A 1 -39.42 19.20 -18.64
N ARG A 2 -40.57 18.56 -18.89
CA ARG A 2 -41.79 18.75 -18.09
C ARG A 2 -41.75 17.72 -16.95
N TYR A 3 -41.50 18.16 -15.72
CA TYR A 3 -41.66 17.30 -14.55
C TYR A 3 -43.16 17.11 -14.31
N HIS A 4 -43.66 15.90 -14.51
CA HIS A 4 -45.00 15.54 -14.05
C HIS A 4 -44.96 15.43 -12.52
N PRO A 5 -45.88 16.09 -11.79
CA PRO A 5 -45.92 15.98 -10.34
C PRO A 5 -46.21 14.52 -9.95
N LEU A 6 -45.52 14.05 -8.92
CA LEU A 6 -45.75 12.72 -8.36
C LEU A 6 -47.24 12.56 -8.00
N PRO A 7 -47.91 11.47 -8.41
CA PRO A 7 -49.28 11.22 -8.01
C PRO A 7 -49.36 11.18 -6.47
N ARG A 8 -50.40 11.80 -5.89
CA ARG A 8 -50.56 11.88 -4.43
C ARG A 8 -50.56 10.51 -3.74
N SER A 9 -50.99 9.47 -4.45
CA SER A 9 -50.95 8.07 -3.99
C SER A 9 -49.54 7.49 -3.87
N ALA A 10 -48.57 8.02 -4.62
CA ALA A 10 -47.18 7.58 -4.57
C ALA A 10 -46.37 8.25 -3.44
N VAL A 11 -46.82 9.42 -2.95
CA VAL A 11 -46.16 10.18 -1.87
C VAL A 11 -45.90 9.33 -0.61
N PRO A 12 -46.87 8.61 -0.02
CA PRO A 12 -46.61 7.82 1.20
C PRO A 12 -45.61 6.68 0.95
N VAL A 13 -45.65 6.07 -0.24
CA VAL A 13 -44.72 4.99 -0.62
C VAL A 13 -43.30 5.54 -0.75
N VAL A 14 -43.13 6.66 -1.45
CA VAL A 14 -41.82 7.32 -1.60
C VAL A 14 -41.28 7.76 -0.23
N ALA A 15 -42.12 8.34 0.62
CA ALA A 15 -41.73 8.74 1.97
C ALA A 15 -41.26 7.54 2.81
N LEU A 16 -42.01 6.43 2.78
CA LEU A 16 -41.66 5.21 3.50
C LEU A 16 -40.34 4.62 2.99
N VAL A 17 -40.17 4.49 1.67
CA VAL A 17 -38.94 3.97 1.07
C VAL A 17 -37.74 4.86 1.42
N THR A 18 -37.92 6.19 1.36
CA THR A 18 -36.87 7.15 1.72
C THR A 18 -36.50 7.00 3.20
N LEU A 19 -37.48 6.88 4.08
CA LEU A 19 -37.24 6.69 5.51
C LEU A 19 -36.48 5.39 5.78
N VAL A 20 -36.89 4.28 5.16
CA VAL A 20 -36.20 2.99 5.29
C VAL A 20 -34.76 3.09 4.79
N LEU A 21 -34.52 3.76 3.67
CA LEU A 21 -33.18 3.98 3.12
C LEU A 21 -32.31 4.80 4.09
N VAL A 22 -32.84 5.91 4.63
CA VAL A 22 -32.12 6.77 5.58
C VAL A 22 -31.79 6.00 6.86
N VAL A 23 -32.73 5.22 7.39
CA VAL A 23 -32.50 4.37 8.58
C VAL A 23 -31.45 3.31 8.28
N TRP A 24 -31.51 2.64 7.13
CA TRP A 24 -30.55 1.61 6.75
C TRP A 24 -29.14 2.17 6.55
N ILE A 25 -29.00 3.31 5.86
CA ILE A 25 -27.71 4.01 5.69
C ILE A 25 -27.17 4.48 7.03
N GLY A 26 -28.02 5.11 7.87
CA GLY A 26 -27.61 5.58 9.19
C GLY A 26 -27.14 4.45 10.10
N TRP A 27 -27.90 3.35 10.15
CA TRP A 27 -27.54 2.15 10.90
C TRP A 27 -26.24 1.51 10.38
N GLY A 28 -26.13 1.31 9.06
CA GLY A 28 -24.94 0.75 8.42
C GLY A 28 -23.68 1.59 8.65
N SER A 29 -23.82 2.92 8.61
CA SER A 29 -22.74 3.86 8.86
C SER A 29 -22.16 3.75 10.27
N VAL A 30 -23.01 3.49 11.28
CA VAL A 30 -22.56 3.32 12.67
C VAL A 30 -22.01 1.91 12.91
N ARG A 31 -22.67 0.89 12.35
CA ARG A 31 -22.35 -0.52 12.61
C ARG A 31 -21.12 -1.02 11.84
N SER A 32 -20.95 -0.56 10.61
CA SER A 32 -19.94 -1.01 9.64
C SER A 32 -19.44 0.15 8.77
N PRO A 33 -18.85 1.20 9.38
CA PRO A 33 -18.43 2.40 8.65
C PRO A 33 -17.47 2.09 7.50
N ALA A 34 -16.56 1.13 7.67
CA ALA A 34 -15.62 0.75 6.63
C ALA A 34 -16.32 0.17 5.39
N SER A 35 -17.32 -0.69 5.55
CA SER A 35 -18.03 -1.31 4.41
C SER A 35 -18.88 -0.31 3.61
N PHE A 36 -19.35 0.75 4.25
CA PHE A 36 -20.18 1.78 3.60
C PHE A 36 -19.34 2.92 3.02
N TRP A 37 -18.20 3.24 3.66
CA TRP A 37 -17.49 4.49 3.41
C TRP A 37 -15.98 4.33 3.15
N ALA A 38 -15.38 3.18 3.44
CA ALA A 38 -13.95 2.99 3.15
C ALA A 38 -13.74 2.58 1.68
N PRO A 39 -12.81 3.24 0.97
CA PRO A 39 -12.51 2.94 -0.42
C PRO A 39 -11.67 1.66 -0.62
N GLY A 40 -11.26 0.99 0.48
CA GLY A 40 -10.45 -0.23 0.48
C GLY A 40 -9.55 -0.32 1.71
N ASP A 41 -8.76 -1.39 1.79
CA ASP A 41 -7.81 -1.63 2.87
C ASP A 41 -6.54 -0.78 2.73
N LEU A 42 -5.98 -0.36 3.86
CA LEU A 42 -4.71 0.36 3.90
C LEU A 42 -3.53 -0.53 3.46
N SER A 43 -2.47 0.13 3.00
CA SER A 43 -1.18 -0.46 2.67
C SER A 43 -0.49 -0.94 3.93
N ARG A 44 0.42 -1.91 3.80
CA ARG A 44 1.22 -2.42 4.93
C ARG A 44 2.01 -1.35 5.68
N TYR A 45 2.26 -0.19 5.05
CA TYR A 45 3.02 0.90 5.64
C TYR A 45 2.19 1.72 6.63
N HIS A 46 0.86 1.73 6.47
CA HIS A 46 -0.07 2.50 7.32
C HIS A 46 -1.18 1.63 7.91
N VAL A 47 -1.06 0.30 7.85
CA VAL A 47 -2.10 -0.63 8.32
C VAL A 47 -2.45 -0.41 9.80
N ASP A 48 -1.49 0.03 10.60
CA ASP A 48 -1.67 0.31 12.03
C ASP A 48 -2.25 1.72 12.30
N GLN A 49 -2.49 2.52 11.25
CA GLN A 49 -3.06 3.85 11.39
C GLN A 49 -4.58 3.77 11.53
N ALA A 50 -5.07 3.96 12.75
CA ALA A 50 -6.50 3.97 13.04
C ALA A 50 -7.16 5.29 12.58
N GLY A 51 -8.39 5.22 12.08
CA GLY A 51 -9.27 6.38 11.88
C GLY A 51 -9.02 7.22 10.61
N CYS A 52 -10.08 7.47 9.84
CA CYS A 52 -10.01 8.20 8.56
C CYS A 52 -9.41 9.62 8.70
N THR A 53 -9.68 10.29 9.82
CA THR A 53 -9.27 11.69 10.07
C THR A 53 -7.79 11.88 10.37
N HIS A 54 -7.04 10.79 10.53
CA HIS A 54 -5.58 10.87 10.62
C HIS A 54 -4.94 11.30 9.31
N CYS A 55 -5.55 10.92 8.18
CA CYS A 55 -5.08 11.30 6.85
C CYS A 55 -6.03 12.31 6.19
N HIS A 56 -7.34 12.19 6.42
CA HIS A 56 -8.37 12.97 5.76
C HIS A 56 -8.80 14.22 6.54
N GLU A 57 -9.04 15.29 5.80
CA GLU A 57 -9.88 16.40 6.24
C GLU A 57 -11.35 16.11 5.91
N PRO A 58 -12.30 16.45 6.81
CA PRO A 58 -13.73 16.31 6.54
C PRO A 58 -14.12 16.94 5.21
N PHE A 59 -14.74 16.15 4.33
CA PHE A 59 -15.21 16.54 2.99
C PHE A 59 -14.14 17.04 2.01
N ARG A 60 -12.84 16.92 2.33
CA ARG A 60 -11.74 17.35 1.44
C ARG A 60 -10.78 16.23 1.06
N GLY A 61 -10.91 15.07 1.68
CA GLY A 61 -10.04 13.94 1.38
C GLY A 61 -8.69 14.06 2.11
N PRO A 62 -7.67 13.30 1.68
CA PRO A 62 -6.36 13.33 2.30
C PRO A 62 -5.69 14.70 2.08
N SER A 63 -5.02 15.23 3.10
CA SER A 63 -4.32 16.52 3.01
C SER A 63 -2.81 16.39 3.18
N PRO A 64 -1.99 17.21 2.48
CA PRO A 64 -0.54 17.22 2.67
C PRO A 64 -0.12 17.52 4.11
N ALA A 65 -0.87 18.39 4.80
CA ALA A 65 -0.62 18.76 6.18
C ALA A 65 -0.68 17.56 7.13
N ARG A 66 -1.60 16.61 6.90
CA ARG A 66 -1.70 15.37 7.67
C ARG A 66 -0.57 14.39 7.36
N CYS A 67 -0.08 14.35 6.12
CA CYS A 67 1.07 13.52 5.75
C CYS A 67 2.34 13.99 6.48
N VAL A 68 2.62 15.29 6.44
CA VAL A 68 3.86 15.87 7.01
C VAL A 68 3.87 15.93 8.55
N SER A 69 2.74 15.67 9.21
CA SER A 69 2.74 15.54 10.68
C SER A 69 3.52 14.32 11.16
N CYS A 70 3.60 13.26 10.35
CA CYS A 70 4.43 12.09 10.60
C CYS A 70 5.69 12.07 9.70
N HIS A 71 5.56 12.56 8.45
CA HIS A 71 6.66 12.70 7.50
C HIS A 71 7.24 14.12 7.49
N SER A 72 7.79 14.53 8.64
CA SER A 72 8.41 15.85 8.77
C SER A 72 9.73 15.96 8.00
N GLU A 73 10.22 17.18 7.79
CA GLU A 73 11.53 17.40 7.15
C GLU A 73 12.65 16.64 7.87
N ARG A 74 12.68 16.73 9.21
CA ARG A 74 13.61 15.96 10.04
C ARG A 74 13.48 14.45 9.82
N TYR A 75 12.26 13.94 9.72
CA TYR A 75 12.04 12.51 9.43
C TYR A 75 12.71 12.10 8.12
N PHE A 76 12.61 12.93 7.07
CA PHE A 76 13.26 12.67 5.80
C PHE A 76 14.78 12.79 5.89
N GLU A 77 15.31 13.79 6.58
CA GLU A 77 16.76 13.94 6.80
C GLU A 77 17.35 12.73 7.54
N ASP A 78 16.62 12.18 8.51
CA ASP A 78 17.07 11.04 9.32
C ASP A 78 16.95 9.69 8.57
N ARG A 79 16.05 9.57 7.58
CA ARG A 79 15.68 8.26 6.98
C ARG A 79 15.82 8.15 5.46
N ALA A 80 16.04 9.25 4.76
CA ALA A 80 16.18 9.26 3.31
C ALA A 80 17.59 9.74 2.89
N THR A 81 17.95 9.48 1.64
CA THR A 81 19.19 10.02 1.08
C THR A 81 19.04 11.53 0.86
N PRO A 82 20.14 12.30 0.88
CA PRO A 82 20.09 13.74 0.66
C PRO A 82 19.35 14.13 -0.64
N ALA A 83 19.56 13.38 -1.72
CA ALA A 83 18.88 13.60 -3.00
C ALA A 83 17.35 13.46 -2.89
N VAL A 84 16.86 12.45 -2.17
CA VAL A 84 15.41 12.24 -1.97
C VAL A 84 14.83 13.32 -1.08
N THR A 85 15.54 13.73 -0.03
CA THR A 85 15.12 14.79 0.87
C THR A 85 14.99 16.13 0.14
N THR A 86 16.02 16.52 -0.63
CA THR A 86 15.99 17.76 -1.43
C THR A 86 14.84 17.73 -2.44
N TRP A 87 14.65 16.61 -3.14
CA TRP A 87 13.56 16.49 -4.12
C TRP A 87 12.17 16.64 -3.48
N HIS A 88 11.90 16.02 -2.34
CA HIS A 88 10.63 16.17 -1.64
C HIS A 88 10.44 17.58 -1.08
N ARG A 89 11.50 18.24 -0.59
CA ARG A 89 11.44 19.62 -0.08
C ARG A 89 10.90 20.57 -1.13
N ASP A 90 11.35 20.47 -2.37
CA ASP A 90 10.87 21.31 -3.48
C ASP A 90 9.39 21.09 -3.78
N LEU A 91 8.91 19.84 -3.72
CA LEU A 91 7.50 19.50 -3.95
C LEU A 91 6.59 20.00 -2.82
N VAL A 92 7.05 19.92 -1.57
CA VAL A 92 6.33 20.44 -0.40
C VAL A 92 6.25 21.96 -0.48
N ALA A 93 7.34 22.64 -0.87
CA ALA A 93 7.34 24.09 -1.08
C ALA A 93 6.33 24.52 -2.15
N GLN A 94 6.15 23.70 -3.20
CA GLN A 94 5.15 23.88 -4.24
C GLN A 94 3.72 23.48 -3.83
N ARG A 95 3.53 22.99 -2.59
CA ARG A 95 2.25 22.48 -2.07
C ARG A 95 1.64 21.37 -2.93
N MET A 96 2.49 20.55 -3.56
CA MET A 96 2.02 19.39 -4.32
C MET A 96 1.33 18.39 -3.38
N ALA A 97 0.20 17.85 -3.82
CA ALA A 97 -0.47 16.79 -3.08
C ALA A 97 0.43 15.55 -3.02
N CYS A 98 0.67 15.02 -1.81
CA CYS A 98 1.43 13.77 -1.64
C CYS A 98 0.79 12.63 -2.44
N THR A 99 -0.54 12.65 -2.55
CA THR A 99 -1.32 11.67 -3.30
C THR A 99 -1.20 11.74 -4.82
N ALA A 100 -0.51 12.74 -5.36
CA ALA A 100 -0.17 12.80 -6.78
C ALA A 100 0.83 11.70 -7.19
N CYS A 101 1.62 11.22 -6.23
CA CYS A 101 2.57 10.13 -6.42
C CYS A 101 2.30 8.95 -5.48
N HIS A 102 1.73 9.23 -4.30
CA HIS A 102 1.48 8.24 -3.28
C HIS A 102 0.03 7.76 -3.24
N THR A 103 -0.18 6.46 -3.08
CA THR A 103 -1.52 5.86 -3.16
C THR A 103 -1.80 4.94 -2.01
N GLU A 104 -2.99 5.09 -1.46
CA GLU A 104 -3.48 4.34 -0.32
C GLU A 104 -4.82 3.66 -0.69
N HIS A 105 -5.34 2.79 0.17
CA HIS A 105 -6.57 2.03 -0.02
C HIS A 105 -6.52 1.01 -1.16
N ARG A 106 -5.34 0.43 -1.41
CA ARG A 106 -5.12 -0.61 -2.42
C ARG A 106 -4.76 -1.98 -1.82
N GLY A 107 -4.89 -2.12 -0.50
CA GLY A 107 -4.59 -3.31 0.26
C GLY A 107 -3.14 -3.43 0.70
N ALA A 108 -2.89 -4.32 1.67
CA ALA A 108 -1.61 -4.43 2.36
C ALA A 108 -0.41 -4.71 1.43
N LEU A 109 -0.65 -5.37 0.29
CA LEU A 109 0.39 -5.73 -0.67
C LEU A 109 0.65 -4.64 -1.72
N ALA A 110 -0.19 -3.60 -1.78
CA ALA A 110 -0.01 -2.51 -2.72
C ALA A 110 1.17 -1.63 -2.33
N GLN A 111 1.88 -1.12 -3.33
CA GLN A 111 2.90 -0.12 -3.12
C GLN A 111 2.27 1.25 -2.92
N ILE A 112 2.82 2.00 -1.99
CA ILE A 112 2.36 3.36 -1.71
C ILE A 112 2.80 4.36 -2.77
N THR A 113 3.64 4.01 -3.74
CA THR A 113 4.07 4.95 -4.78
C THR A 113 3.79 4.35 -6.15
N GLU A 114 3.11 5.07 -7.03
CA GLU A 114 2.68 4.56 -8.35
C GLU A 114 3.84 4.14 -9.28
N ARG A 115 5.06 4.55 -8.93
CA ARG A 115 6.30 4.18 -9.63
C ARG A 115 7.27 3.39 -8.76
N ALA A 116 6.87 2.86 -7.60
CA ALA A 116 7.76 2.00 -6.81
C ALA A 116 8.03 0.69 -7.57
N ARG A 117 9.30 0.27 -7.63
CA ARG A 117 9.64 -1.08 -8.10
C ARG A 117 9.11 -2.10 -7.10
N THR A 118 8.25 -2.98 -7.56
CA THR A 118 7.78 -4.13 -6.76
C THR A 118 8.92 -5.12 -6.61
N ASN A 119 9.25 -5.48 -5.37
CA ASN A 119 10.00 -6.69 -5.12
C ASN A 119 9.01 -7.87 -5.13
N PRO A 120 9.01 -8.74 -6.17
CA PRO A 120 8.16 -9.93 -6.17
C PRO A 120 8.65 -10.98 -5.15
N HIS A 121 9.84 -10.79 -4.57
CA HIS A 121 10.36 -11.62 -3.51
C HIS A 121 9.86 -11.11 -2.15
N GLY A 122 9.36 -12.02 -1.32
CA GLY A 122 9.08 -11.74 0.09
C GLY A 122 10.37 -11.51 0.90
N GLU A 123 10.23 -11.13 2.17
CA GLU A 123 11.35 -10.90 3.11
C GLU A 123 12.31 -12.08 3.20
N PHE A 124 11.81 -13.30 2.97
CA PHE A 124 12.58 -14.54 3.06
C PHE A 124 13.81 -14.58 2.15
N VAL A 125 13.79 -13.93 0.98
CA VAL A 125 14.97 -13.93 0.10
C VAL A 125 16.13 -13.18 0.73
N PHE A 126 15.86 -12.08 1.45
CA PHE A 126 16.86 -11.29 2.15
C PHE A 126 17.40 -12.03 3.36
N ARG A 127 16.52 -12.71 4.11
CA ARG A 127 16.93 -13.56 5.24
C ARG A 127 17.80 -14.74 4.80
N ALA A 128 17.43 -15.43 3.73
CA ALA A 128 18.19 -16.58 3.20
C ALA A 128 19.55 -16.18 2.63
N THR A 129 19.66 -14.97 2.09
CA THR A 129 20.91 -14.46 1.47
C THR A 129 21.78 -13.66 2.42
N GLY A 130 21.24 -13.21 3.56
CA GLY A 130 21.91 -12.23 4.43
C GLY A 130 22.06 -10.85 3.78
N THR A 131 21.40 -10.58 2.65
CA THR A 131 21.46 -9.29 1.98
C THR A 131 20.33 -8.38 2.43
N SER A 132 20.53 -7.07 2.33
CA SER A 132 19.52 -6.05 2.71
C SER A 132 19.15 -5.13 1.55
N SER A 133 19.71 -5.34 0.36
CA SER A 133 19.50 -4.47 -0.80
C SER A 133 19.19 -5.29 -2.06
N CYS A 134 18.22 -4.81 -2.83
CA CYS A 134 17.90 -5.36 -4.15
C CYS A 134 19.11 -5.30 -5.10
N THR A 135 20.02 -4.33 -4.92
CA THR A 135 21.21 -4.15 -5.78
C THR A 135 22.30 -5.19 -5.59
N ALA A 136 22.18 -6.02 -4.53
CA ALA A 136 23.06 -7.16 -4.31
C ALA A 136 22.82 -8.27 -5.36
N CYS A 137 21.59 -8.37 -5.86
CA CYS A 137 21.19 -9.40 -6.83
C CYS A 137 20.80 -8.82 -8.19
N HIS A 138 20.34 -7.57 -8.23
CA HIS A 138 19.84 -6.93 -9.44
C HIS A 138 20.66 -5.71 -9.84
N GLU A 139 20.79 -5.52 -11.14
CA GLU A 139 21.18 -4.26 -11.73
C GLU A 139 19.93 -3.52 -12.21
N PHE A 140 19.86 -2.24 -11.87
CA PHE A 140 18.71 -1.40 -12.17
C PHE A 140 19.13 -0.32 -13.16
N GLY A 141 18.49 -0.30 -14.34
CA GLY A 141 18.68 0.78 -15.30
C GLY A 141 18.23 2.15 -14.76
N VAL A 142 18.63 3.21 -15.48
CA VAL A 142 18.36 4.63 -15.17
C VAL A 142 16.87 5.00 -15.06
N ARG A 143 15.97 4.16 -15.56
CA ARG A 143 14.52 4.36 -15.45
C ARG A 143 13.90 3.35 -14.50
N VAL A 144 12.89 3.80 -13.75
CA VAL A 144 12.21 2.97 -12.76
C VAL A 144 11.35 1.87 -13.40
N ALA A 145 10.90 2.09 -14.65
CA ALA A 145 10.04 1.18 -15.42
C ALA A 145 10.77 0.05 -16.17
N THR A 146 12.11 0.05 -16.25
CA THR A 146 12.84 -1.05 -16.90
C THR A 146 12.92 -2.25 -15.98
N LYS A 147 12.60 -3.45 -16.50
CA LYS A 147 12.78 -4.72 -15.78
C LYS A 147 14.23 -4.79 -15.25
N PRO A 148 14.44 -5.04 -13.95
CA PRO A 148 15.77 -5.22 -13.40
C PRO A 148 16.44 -6.44 -14.04
N THR A 149 17.72 -6.33 -14.36
CA THR A 149 18.51 -7.48 -14.81
C THR A 149 19.13 -8.16 -13.59
N LEU A 150 19.29 -9.48 -13.63
CA LEU A 150 20.04 -10.18 -12.59
C LEU A 150 21.54 -9.97 -12.81
N ARG A 151 22.26 -9.73 -11.72
CA ARG A 151 23.73 -9.67 -11.76
C ARG A 151 24.30 -11.08 -11.78
N ASP A 152 25.45 -11.25 -12.43
CA ASP A 152 26.22 -12.50 -12.39
C ASP A 152 27.05 -12.63 -11.09
N GLU A 153 26.36 -12.59 -9.96
CA GLU A 153 27.00 -12.69 -8.65
C GLU A 153 26.93 -14.13 -8.11
N PRO A 154 27.93 -14.59 -7.32
CA PRO A 154 27.92 -15.92 -6.73
C PRO A 154 26.66 -16.22 -5.90
N ILE A 155 26.06 -15.18 -5.30
CA ILE A 155 24.83 -15.30 -4.52
C ILE A 155 23.60 -15.61 -5.38
N VAL A 156 23.52 -15.01 -6.57
CA VAL A 156 22.45 -15.25 -7.53
C VAL A 156 22.58 -16.65 -8.11
N ARG A 157 23.80 -17.05 -8.52
CA ARG A 157 24.09 -18.40 -9.02
C ARG A 157 23.72 -19.47 -7.99
N ARG A 158 24.13 -19.29 -6.73
CA ARG A 158 23.80 -20.21 -5.64
C ARG A 158 22.29 -20.35 -5.41
N LEU A 159 21.54 -19.25 -5.47
CA LEU A 159 20.08 -19.29 -5.35
C LEU A 159 19.42 -20.06 -6.51
N TYR A 160 19.91 -19.90 -7.73
CA TYR A 160 19.42 -20.66 -8.89
C TYR A 160 19.73 -22.15 -8.77
N GLU A 161 20.93 -22.52 -8.32
CA GLU A 161 21.30 -23.91 -8.06
C GLU A 161 20.47 -24.54 -6.93
N GLN A 162 20.21 -23.78 -5.86
CA GLN A 162 19.39 -24.23 -4.74
C GLN A 162 17.90 -24.34 -5.12
N GLY A 163 17.37 -23.34 -5.84
CA GLY A 163 15.98 -23.30 -6.29
C GLY A 163 15.66 -24.33 -7.39
N GLY A 164 16.58 -24.52 -8.33
CA GLY A 164 16.48 -25.55 -9.38
C GLY A 164 16.53 -26.98 -8.85
N GLY A 165 16.97 -27.16 -7.60
CA GLY A 165 16.99 -28.43 -6.88
C GLY A 165 15.95 -28.57 -5.76
N ALA A 166 15.11 -27.55 -5.50
CA ALA A 166 14.23 -27.51 -4.33
C ALA A 166 13.17 -28.63 -4.30
N HIS A 167 12.82 -29.19 -5.46
CA HIS A 167 11.91 -30.33 -5.59
C HIS A 167 12.64 -31.68 -5.74
N GLN A 168 13.96 -31.73 -5.57
CA GLN A 168 14.69 -33.00 -5.58
C GLN A 168 14.66 -33.70 -4.20
N PRO A 169 14.61 -35.05 -4.16
CA PRO A 169 14.63 -35.81 -2.92
C PRO A 169 15.80 -35.40 -2.03
N GLY A 170 15.53 -35.08 -0.76
CA GLY A 170 16.53 -34.68 0.24
C GLY A 170 16.86 -33.18 0.32
N ARG A 171 16.56 -32.37 -0.71
CA ARG A 171 16.82 -30.91 -0.70
C ARG A 171 15.79 -30.12 0.10
N ILE A 172 14.55 -30.62 0.19
CA ILE A 172 13.49 -30.01 1.02
C ILE A 172 13.82 -30.07 2.52
N ALA A 173 14.63 -31.04 2.96
CA ALA A 173 15.08 -31.16 4.35
C ALA A 173 15.92 -29.94 4.78
N VAL A 174 16.69 -29.36 3.85
CA VAL A 174 17.47 -28.14 4.10
C VAL A 174 16.55 -26.94 4.31
N CYS A 175 15.47 -26.83 3.54
CA CYS A 175 14.45 -25.81 3.73
C CYS A 175 13.71 -26.01 5.07
N LEU A 176 13.38 -27.26 5.41
CA LEU A 176 12.71 -27.62 6.67
C LEU A 176 13.59 -27.42 7.92
N ALA A 177 14.92 -27.31 7.78
CA ALA A 177 15.80 -26.97 8.89
C ALA A 177 15.48 -25.57 9.46
N CYS A 178 14.99 -24.65 8.61
CA CYS A 178 14.55 -23.31 9.04
C CYS A 178 13.01 -23.14 9.00
N HIS A 179 12.29 -23.97 8.26
CA HIS A 179 10.84 -23.84 8.02
C HIS A 179 9.98 -25.01 8.55
N GLY A 180 10.59 -26.05 9.13
CA GLY A 180 9.88 -27.09 9.89
C GLY A 180 9.38 -26.52 11.20
N ARG A 181 8.18 -26.90 11.63
CA ARG A 181 7.56 -26.42 12.90
C ARG A 181 8.57 -26.56 14.05
N GLY A 182 9.13 -25.45 14.52
CA GLY A 182 10.01 -25.44 15.70
C GLY A 182 11.22 -24.49 15.71
N ALA A 183 11.39 -23.56 14.76
CA ALA A 183 12.45 -22.56 14.86
C ALA A 183 11.92 -21.25 15.48
N SER A 184 12.15 -21.08 16.79
CA SER A 184 12.21 -19.79 17.50
C SER A 184 13.46 -19.02 17.13
#